data_AF-A0A521QPV3-F1
#
_entry.id   AF-A0A521QPV3-F1
#
_cell.length_a   1.000
_cell.length_b   1.000
_cell.length_c   1.000
_cell.angle_alpha   90.00
_cell.angle_beta   90.00
_cell.angle_gamma   90.00
#
_symmetry.space_group_name_H-M   'P 1'
#
loop_
_entity.id
_entity.type
_entity.pdbx_description
1 polymer ?
#
loop_
_entity_poly.entity_id
_entity_poly.type
_entity_poly.pdbx_seq_one_letter_code
_entity_poly.pdbx_strand_id
1 'polypeptide(L)'
;MKFCFPPHVLFSSPPLSKTLQGKIFFKIGKFAEDHIADDYQKFTGRKDWYPKPITADDFRDGSQQLSAKTLYFSFLVEKNPGVDKAKLEELMNQRAISGPDGQIVYIPDFISEKSPAAKRFYEVKPGIANERNEAGETKIASVRALMQDVDLPYKPGALFKPTGKHELYKQTIYIPGAMILPLPITVTFEYQRHDKIDGLIVYSFCIDADFKKTLLAAALIVAIVAIIVLAVLFPELLKEIPLPPWFPSPASTPAFGLAPANVQPFRNLLASYPAPRTVPDMRARALTGSVGAGGRNAPDDVQIVQFLLNAWQGLVRSPFLELDGIAGPLTRGAIVAVQQAAGLRYVDGRVDPGGPTLEVLGKLGAIGIAMTLRNTPRSPYVMRNLYPPLMEGDLLSIFWSSLASRGRG
;
A
#
# COMPACT_ATOMS: atom_id res chain seq x y z
N MET A 1 -32.91 0.31 -13.20
CA MET A 1 -32.31 -0.98 -13.60
C MET A 1 -30.88 -0.92 -13.15
N LYS A 2 -30.45 -1.92 -12.39
CA LYS A 2 -29.13 -1.96 -11.79
C LYS A 2 -28.19 -2.77 -12.68
N PHE A 3 -27.08 -2.16 -13.09
CA PHE A 3 -26.02 -2.82 -13.84
C PHE A 3 -24.75 -2.77 -13.02
N CYS A 4 -24.17 -3.92 -12.71
CA CYS A 4 -22.94 -4.02 -11.93
C CYS A 4 -21.81 -4.58 -12.79
N PHE A 5 -20.60 -4.10 -12.57
CA PHE A 5 -19.43 -4.53 -13.31
C PHE A 5 -18.17 -4.38 -12.46
N PRO A 6 -17.19 -5.27 -12.65
CA PRO A 6 -15.88 -5.12 -12.03
C PRO A 6 -15.13 -3.90 -12.61
N PRO A 7 -14.17 -3.32 -11.86
CA PRO A 7 -13.39 -2.15 -12.30
C PRO A 7 -12.75 -2.29 -13.68
N HIS A 8 -12.31 -3.50 -14.07
CA HIS A 8 -11.65 -3.68 -15.36
C HIS A 8 -12.57 -3.37 -16.54
N VAL A 9 -13.90 -3.47 -16.38
CA VAL A 9 -14.85 -3.07 -17.43
C VAL A 9 -14.84 -1.57 -17.63
N LEU A 10 -14.82 -0.77 -16.56
CA LEU A 10 -14.76 0.71 -16.63
C LEU A 10 -13.49 1.22 -17.30
N PHE A 11 -12.37 0.55 -17.05
CA PHE A 11 -11.03 1.05 -17.40
C PHE A 11 -10.34 0.16 -18.44
N SER A 12 -11.10 -0.62 -19.22
CA SER A 12 -10.58 -1.59 -20.22
C SER A 12 -10.05 -0.96 -21.51
N SER A 13 -10.43 0.27 -21.83
CA SER A 13 -10.25 0.84 -23.17
C SER A 13 -9.21 1.98 -23.21
N PRO A 14 -8.47 2.13 -24.33
CA PRO A 14 -7.73 3.36 -24.64
C PRO A 14 -8.65 4.58 -24.44
N PRO A 15 -8.18 5.68 -23.82
CA PRO A 15 -6.80 6.17 -23.90
C PRO A 15 -5.91 5.98 -22.65
N LEU A 16 -6.27 5.16 -21.66
CA LEU A 16 -5.45 5.02 -20.45
C LEU A 16 -4.18 4.19 -20.70
N SER A 17 -3.03 4.71 -20.28
CA SER A 17 -1.77 3.92 -20.28
C SER A 17 -1.85 2.78 -19.27
N LYS A 18 -1.13 1.67 -19.53
CA LYS A 18 -1.07 0.53 -18.58
C LYS A 18 -0.61 0.95 -17.18
N THR A 19 0.33 1.89 -17.09
CA THR A 19 0.81 2.44 -15.83
C THR A 19 -0.30 3.17 -15.06
N LEU A 20 -1.04 4.05 -15.73
CA LEU A 20 -2.16 4.77 -15.11
C LEU A 20 -3.29 3.82 -14.73
N GLN A 21 -3.60 2.84 -15.59
CA GLN A 21 -4.57 1.79 -15.28
C GLN A 21 -4.18 0.99 -14.02
N GLY A 22 -2.89 0.65 -13.89
CA GLY A 22 -2.34 0.02 -12.69
C GLY A 22 -2.52 0.89 -11.43
N LYS A 23 -2.19 2.18 -11.50
CA LYS A 23 -2.41 3.13 -10.39
C LYS A 23 -3.89 3.21 -9.99
N ILE A 24 -4.80 3.27 -10.97
CA ILE A 24 -6.25 3.31 -10.75
C ILE A 24 -6.71 2.03 -10.05
N PHE A 25 -6.35 0.85 -10.57
CA PHE A 25 -6.75 -0.42 -9.97
C PHE A 25 -6.17 -0.63 -8.58
N PHE A 26 -4.92 -0.24 -8.34
CA PHE A 26 -4.31 -0.27 -7.02
C PHE A 26 -5.11 0.59 -6.03
N LYS A 27 -5.44 1.82 -6.40
CA LYS A 27 -6.21 2.75 -5.57
C LYS A 27 -7.64 2.27 -5.30
N ILE A 28 -8.32 1.72 -6.31
CA ILE A 28 -9.65 1.11 -6.14
C ILE A 28 -9.59 -0.12 -5.24
N GLY A 29 -8.60 -1.00 -5.44
CA GLY A 29 -8.39 -2.18 -4.60
C GLY A 29 -8.17 -1.80 -3.14
N LYS A 30 -7.31 -0.82 -2.89
CA LYS A 30 -7.05 -0.29 -1.55
C LYS A 30 -8.32 0.28 -0.90
N PHE A 31 -9.09 1.07 -1.65
CA PHE A 31 -10.38 1.60 -1.17
C PHE A 31 -11.34 0.48 -0.78
N ALA A 32 -11.43 -0.58 -1.59
CA ALA A 32 -12.25 -1.75 -1.29
C ALA A 32 -11.80 -2.47 -0.02
N GLU A 33 -10.50 -2.75 0.10
CA GLU A 33 -9.91 -3.40 1.26
C GLU A 33 -10.11 -2.59 2.55
N ASP A 34 -10.00 -1.25 2.50
CA ASP A 34 -10.24 -0.38 3.66
C ASP A 34 -11.70 -0.48 4.14
N HIS A 35 -12.67 -0.38 3.24
CA HIS A 35 -14.08 -0.49 3.61
C HIS A 35 -14.45 -1.89 4.13
N ILE A 36 -13.92 -2.95 3.50
CA ILE A 36 -14.16 -4.32 3.93
C ILE A 36 -13.46 -4.58 5.27
N ALA A 37 -12.29 -4.01 5.51
CA ALA A 37 -11.58 -4.10 6.79
C ALA A 37 -12.39 -3.46 7.92
N ASP A 38 -13.01 -2.30 7.69
CA ASP A 38 -13.88 -1.66 8.70
C ASP A 38 -15.08 -2.56 9.05
N ASP A 39 -15.71 -3.17 8.06
CA ASP A 39 -16.80 -4.12 8.28
C ASP A 39 -16.34 -5.42 8.95
N TYR A 40 -15.14 -5.87 8.64
CA TYR A 40 -14.50 -7.00 9.31
C TYR A 40 -14.27 -6.71 10.79
N GLN A 41 -13.75 -5.53 11.13
CA GLN A 41 -13.54 -5.11 12.51
C GLN A 41 -14.85 -5.01 13.30
N LYS A 42 -15.94 -4.55 12.66
CA LYS A 42 -17.28 -4.59 13.27
C LYS A 42 -17.73 -6.03 13.53
N PHE A 43 -17.51 -6.93 12.57
CA PHE A 43 -17.85 -8.33 12.70
C PHE A 43 -17.07 -9.02 13.82
N THR A 44 -15.78 -8.74 13.97
CA THR A 44 -14.93 -9.37 15.00
C THR A 44 -15.00 -8.69 16.36
N GLY A 45 -15.46 -7.44 16.41
CA GLY A 45 -15.40 -6.58 17.60
C GLY A 45 -13.99 -6.11 17.95
N ARG A 46 -13.01 -6.27 17.05
CA ARG A 46 -11.59 -5.91 17.26
C ARG A 46 -11.19 -4.78 16.33
N LYS A 47 -10.40 -3.84 16.85
CA LYS A 47 -9.98 -2.63 16.13
C LYS A 47 -8.52 -2.61 15.70
N ASP A 48 -7.75 -3.58 16.17
CA ASP A 48 -6.32 -3.63 15.96
C ASP A 48 -5.96 -4.64 14.86
N TRP A 49 -4.92 -4.31 14.10
CA TRP A 49 -4.34 -5.17 13.09
C TRP A 49 -2.88 -5.43 13.42
N TYR A 50 -2.44 -6.67 13.28
CA TYR A 50 -1.04 -7.04 13.44
C TYR A 50 -0.16 -6.25 12.47
N PRO A 51 1.01 -5.71 12.92
CA PRO A 51 1.63 -5.86 14.24
C PRO A 51 1.36 -4.69 15.20
N LYS A 52 0.26 -3.95 15.03
CA LYS A 52 -0.08 -2.78 15.86
C LYS A 52 -1.39 -3.03 16.65
N PRO A 53 -1.30 -3.55 17.88
CA PRO A 53 -0.09 -4.03 18.57
C PRO A 53 0.36 -5.42 18.06
N ILE A 54 1.55 -5.86 18.45
CA ILE A 54 2.07 -7.19 18.07
C ILE A 54 1.15 -8.30 18.59
N THR A 55 0.46 -8.03 19.69
CA THR A 55 -0.54 -8.92 20.27
C THR A 55 -1.87 -8.97 19.49
N ALA A 56 -2.04 -8.19 18.42
CA ALA A 56 -3.26 -8.22 17.63
C ALA A 56 -3.54 -9.63 17.11
N ASP A 57 -4.80 -10.03 17.17
CA ASP A 57 -5.28 -11.36 16.78
C ASP A 57 -5.57 -11.46 15.28
N ASP A 58 -5.74 -10.33 14.61
CA ASP A 58 -6.05 -10.26 13.19
C ASP A 58 -4.87 -9.65 12.45
N PHE A 59 -4.45 -10.28 11.35
CA PHE A 59 -3.52 -9.69 10.41
C PHE A 59 -4.28 -9.17 9.20
N ARG A 60 -3.82 -8.04 8.69
CA ARG A 60 -4.28 -7.43 7.46
C ARG A 60 -3.08 -7.23 6.56
N ASP A 61 -3.20 -7.62 5.29
CA ASP A 61 -2.26 -7.21 4.25
C ASP A 61 -2.49 -5.73 3.94
N GLY A 62 -2.14 -4.89 4.91
CA GLY A 62 -2.00 -3.48 4.66
C GLY A 62 -0.72 -3.34 3.87
N SER A 63 -0.78 -2.68 2.72
CA SER A 63 0.35 -2.07 1.99
C SER A 63 1.16 -1.06 2.83
N GLN A 64 1.21 -1.22 4.16
CA GLN A 64 1.86 -0.41 5.16
C GLN A 64 3.36 -0.61 5.14
N GLN A 65 4.04 -0.17 4.08
CA GLN A 65 5.44 0.33 4.07
C GLN A 65 6.57 -0.63 4.54
N LEU A 66 6.23 -1.75 5.19
CA LEU A 66 7.06 -2.88 5.59
C LEU A 66 6.83 -4.02 4.59
N SER A 67 7.76 -4.96 4.52
CA SER A 67 7.64 -6.12 3.64
C SER A 67 6.43 -6.93 4.15
N ALA A 68 5.32 -6.89 3.41
CA ALA A 68 4.08 -7.60 3.75
C ALA A 68 4.38 -9.07 4.05
N LYS A 69 5.32 -9.66 3.29
CA LYS A 69 5.85 -11.01 3.50
C LYS A 69 6.47 -11.19 4.88
N THR A 70 7.33 -10.29 5.33
CA THR A 70 7.98 -10.38 6.65
C THR A 70 6.96 -10.26 7.77
N LEU A 71 6.00 -9.34 7.65
CA LEU A 71 4.93 -9.21 8.64
C LEU A 71 4.04 -10.45 8.68
N TYR A 72 3.72 -11.00 7.52
CA TYR A 72 2.91 -12.20 7.40
C TYR A 72 3.63 -13.42 7.98
N PHE A 73 4.90 -13.61 7.65
CA PHE A 73 5.75 -14.65 8.24
C PHE A 73 5.78 -14.52 9.78
N SER A 74 6.05 -13.32 10.30
CA SER A 74 6.08 -13.06 11.75
C SER A 74 4.74 -13.38 12.40
N PHE A 75 3.62 -12.98 11.79
CA PHE A 75 2.28 -13.32 12.28
C PHE A 75 2.09 -14.84 12.37
N LEU A 76 2.41 -15.58 11.31
CA LEU A 76 2.23 -17.04 11.30
C LEU A 76 3.08 -17.73 12.37
N VAL A 77 4.36 -17.33 12.50
CA VAL A 77 5.28 -17.88 13.50
C VAL A 77 4.84 -17.54 14.92
N GLU A 78 4.43 -16.31 15.17
CA GLU A 78 4.03 -15.86 16.51
C GLU A 78 2.74 -16.56 16.98
N LYS A 79 1.74 -16.67 16.09
CA LYS A 79 0.46 -17.31 16.44
C LYS A 79 0.52 -18.84 16.39
N ASN A 80 1.61 -19.42 15.87
CA ASN A 80 1.80 -20.87 15.76
C ASN A 80 3.25 -21.21 16.12
N PRO A 81 3.64 -21.15 17.41
CA PRO A 81 5.03 -21.30 17.84
C PRO A 81 5.66 -22.65 17.51
N GLY A 82 4.85 -23.67 17.19
CA GLY A 82 5.31 -24.99 16.76
C GLY A 82 5.55 -25.14 15.25
N VAL A 83 5.33 -24.09 14.44
CA VAL A 83 5.57 -24.16 12.99
C VAL A 83 7.07 -24.31 12.69
N ASP A 84 7.41 -25.14 11.70
CA ASP A 84 8.77 -25.22 11.16
C ASP A 84 9.09 -23.91 10.41
N LYS A 85 9.83 -23.03 11.08
CA LYS A 85 10.18 -21.70 10.57
C LYS A 85 11.04 -21.77 9.31
N ALA A 86 11.96 -22.73 9.25
CA ALA A 86 12.87 -22.87 8.11
C ALA A 86 12.09 -23.33 6.87
N LYS A 87 11.22 -24.33 7.03
CA LYS A 87 10.33 -24.80 5.96
C LYS A 87 9.35 -23.71 5.51
N LEU A 88 8.77 -22.96 6.45
CA LEU A 88 7.88 -21.84 6.12
C LEU A 88 8.59 -20.75 5.32
N GLU A 89 9.78 -20.34 5.75
CA GLU A 89 10.59 -19.34 5.05
C GLU A 89 11.00 -19.83 3.66
N GLU A 90 11.47 -21.08 3.56
CA GLU A 90 11.82 -21.73 2.29
C GLU A 90 10.63 -21.72 1.31
N LEU A 91 9.45 -22.20 1.73
CA LEU A 91 8.26 -22.25 0.87
C LEU A 91 7.78 -20.86 0.47
N MET A 92 7.82 -19.88 1.37
CA MET A 92 7.47 -18.49 1.04
C MET A 92 8.49 -17.84 0.10
N ASN A 93 9.73 -18.35 0.00
CA ASN A 93 10.74 -17.93 -0.97
C ASN A 93 10.62 -18.70 -2.30
N GLN A 94 10.32 -20.00 -2.28
CA GLN A 94 10.21 -20.85 -3.47
C GLN A 94 8.92 -20.64 -4.26
N ARG A 95 7.82 -20.35 -3.57
CA ARG A 95 6.52 -20.06 -4.20
C ARG A 95 6.46 -18.63 -4.79
N ALA A 96 7.63 -18.07 -5.08
CA ALA A 96 7.84 -16.88 -5.87
C ALA A 96 7.14 -17.01 -7.22
N ILE A 97 5.94 -16.48 -7.32
CA ILE A 97 5.38 -16.16 -8.62
C ILE A 97 5.93 -14.78 -8.95
N SER A 98 6.70 -14.67 -10.03
CA SER A 98 7.14 -13.37 -10.54
C SER A 98 5.93 -12.56 -11.02
N GLY A 99 5.23 -11.93 -10.08
CA GLY A 99 4.24 -10.91 -10.40
C GLY A 99 4.94 -9.68 -10.98
N PRO A 100 4.21 -8.80 -11.70
CA PRO A 100 4.75 -7.52 -12.19
C PRO A 100 5.35 -6.65 -11.07
N ASP A 101 4.91 -6.90 -9.83
CA ASP A 101 5.23 -6.13 -8.62
C ASP A 101 6.33 -6.79 -7.77
N GLY A 102 6.94 -7.89 -8.25
CA GLY A 102 7.97 -8.64 -7.52
C GLY A 102 7.44 -9.38 -6.28
N GLN A 103 6.12 -9.49 -6.08
CA GLN A 103 5.54 -10.11 -4.89
C GLN A 103 5.81 -11.63 -4.87
N ILE A 104 6.68 -12.04 -3.95
CA ILE A 104 7.26 -13.40 -3.87
C ILE A 104 6.28 -14.43 -3.26
N VAL A 105 5.19 -14.01 -2.62
CA VAL A 105 4.23 -14.93 -2.00
C VAL A 105 2.84 -14.32 -2.01
N TYR A 106 1.82 -15.15 -2.26
CA TYR A 106 0.44 -14.74 -2.07
C TYR A 106 0.12 -14.62 -0.58
N ILE A 107 -0.27 -13.42 -0.16
CA ILE A 107 -0.64 -13.08 1.22
C ILE A 107 -2.14 -12.82 1.24
N PRO A 108 -2.94 -13.45 2.12
CA PRO A 108 -4.36 -13.14 2.21
C PRO A 108 -4.56 -11.74 2.78
N ASP A 109 -5.59 -11.04 2.31
CA ASP A 109 -5.85 -9.67 2.73
C ASP A 109 -6.25 -9.58 4.21
N PHE A 110 -6.95 -10.61 4.72
CA PHE A 110 -7.29 -10.75 6.13
C PHE A 110 -7.00 -12.17 6.63
N ILE A 111 -6.52 -12.28 7.86
CA ILE A 111 -6.39 -13.57 8.57
C ILE A 111 -6.64 -13.34 10.05
N SER A 112 -7.24 -14.32 10.72
CA SER A 112 -7.64 -14.18 12.11
C SER A 112 -7.31 -15.39 12.95
N GLU A 113 -6.80 -15.09 14.14
CA GLU A 113 -6.46 -16.08 15.15
C GLU A 113 -7.68 -16.48 15.99
N LYS A 114 -8.58 -15.53 16.28
CA LYS A 114 -9.65 -15.70 17.27
C LYS A 114 -11.06 -15.63 16.72
N SER A 115 -11.98 -16.21 17.48
CA SER A 115 -13.43 -16.09 17.28
C SER A 115 -13.85 -14.63 17.06
N PRO A 116 -14.81 -14.32 16.17
CA PRO A 116 -15.67 -15.25 15.42
C PRO A 116 -15.01 -15.85 14.16
N ALA A 117 -13.82 -15.40 13.77
CA ALA A 117 -13.13 -15.85 12.56
C ALA A 117 -11.92 -16.76 12.85
N ALA A 118 -11.98 -17.54 13.93
CA ALA A 118 -10.83 -18.31 14.41
C ALA A 118 -10.20 -19.18 13.31
N LYS A 119 -8.91 -18.96 13.07
CA LYS A 119 -8.11 -19.63 12.05
C LYS A 119 -8.71 -19.53 10.64
N ARG A 120 -9.26 -18.36 10.29
CA ARG A 120 -9.80 -18.08 8.94
C ARG A 120 -9.02 -16.99 8.23
N PHE A 121 -8.91 -17.13 6.91
CA PHE A 121 -8.38 -16.08 6.04
C PHE A 121 -9.36 -15.72 4.93
N TYR A 122 -9.23 -14.49 4.42
CA TYR A 122 -10.09 -13.92 3.39
C TYR A 122 -9.26 -13.16 2.36
N GLU A 123 -9.78 -13.08 1.15
CA GLU A 123 -9.20 -12.42 -0.01
C GLU A 123 -10.25 -11.49 -0.64
N VAL A 124 -9.84 -10.31 -1.06
CA VAL A 124 -10.63 -9.28 -1.69
C VAL A 124 -10.20 -9.16 -3.16
N LYS A 125 -11.16 -9.33 -4.08
CA LYS A 125 -10.89 -9.16 -5.52
C LYS A 125 -11.98 -8.37 -6.24
N PRO A 126 -11.64 -7.65 -7.31
CA PRO A 126 -12.67 -7.15 -8.22
C PRO A 126 -13.47 -8.34 -8.80
N GLY A 127 -14.80 -8.23 -8.84
CA GLY A 127 -15.65 -9.29 -9.39
C GLY A 127 -17.12 -9.18 -9.02
N ILE A 128 -17.92 -10.14 -9.48
CA ILE A 128 -19.34 -10.30 -9.16
C ILE A 128 -19.52 -11.67 -8.49
N ALA A 129 -20.35 -11.76 -7.45
CA ALA A 129 -20.30 -12.90 -6.50
C ALA A 129 -20.69 -14.26 -7.06
N ASN A 130 -21.41 -14.28 -8.18
CA ASN A 130 -21.89 -15.48 -8.83
C ASN A 130 -21.13 -15.82 -10.13
N GLU A 131 -20.12 -15.02 -10.49
CA GLU A 131 -19.28 -15.20 -11.67
C GLU A 131 -17.98 -15.96 -11.34
N ARG A 132 -17.19 -16.33 -12.35
CA ARG A 132 -15.88 -16.95 -12.13
C ARG A 132 -14.87 -15.88 -11.72
N ASN A 133 -14.01 -16.17 -10.74
CA ASN A 133 -12.95 -15.26 -10.31
C ASN A 133 -11.62 -16.00 -10.18
N GLU A 134 -11.01 -16.31 -11.32
CA GLU A 134 -9.78 -17.12 -11.39
C GLU A 134 -8.61 -16.53 -10.59
N ALA A 135 -8.50 -15.20 -10.54
CA ALA A 135 -7.48 -14.52 -9.74
C ALA A 135 -7.68 -14.77 -8.23
N GLY A 136 -8.92 -14.67 -7.74
CA GLY A 136 -9.28 -14.97 -6.36
C GLY A 136 -9.11 -16.46 -6.03
N GLU A 137 -9.56 -17.34 -6.91
CA GLU A 137 -9.40 -18.80 -6.78
C GLU A 137 -7.93 -19.19 -6.65
N THR A 138 -7.09 -18.66 -7.54
CA THR A 138 -5.65 -18.92 -7.58
C THR A 138 -4.97 -18.47 -6.28
N LYS A 139 -5.25 -17.24 -5.83
CA LYS A 139 -4.66 -16.70 -4.59
C LYS A 139 -5.10 -17.49 -3.36
N ILE A 140 -6.39 -17.82 -3.23
CA ILE A 140 -6.92 -18.64 -2.13
C ILE A 140 -6.33 -20.06 -2.14
N ALA A 141 -6.26 -20.71 -3.31
CA ALA A 141 -5.67 -22.03 -3.43
C ALA A 141 -4.19 -22.04 -3.04
N SER A 142 -3.45 -21.00 -3.44
CA SER A 142 -2.03 -20.85 -3.11
C SER A 142 -1.78 -20.67 -1.61
N VAL A 143 -2.56 -19.78 -0.95
CA VAL A 143 -2.50 -19.59 0.50
C VAL A 143 -2.87 -20.89 1.21
N ARG A 144 -3.93 -21.58 0.77
CA ARG A 144 -4.34 -22.87 1.35
C ARG A 144 -3.24 -23.92 1.25
N ALA A 145 -2.60 -24.05 0.09
CA ALA A 145 -1.50 -24.96 -0.10
C ALA A 145 -0.30 -24.61 0.79
N LEU A 146 -0.05 -23.32 1.07
CA LEU A 146 1.03 -22.93 1.99
C LEU A 146 0.70 -23.40 3.41
N MET A 147 -0.53 -23.15 3.86
CA MET A 147 -0.97 -23.59 5.18
C MET A 147 -0.88 -25.10 5.35
N GLN A 148 -1.28 -25.86 4.33
CA GLN A 148 -1.21 -27.32 4.34
C GLN A 148 0.23 -27.84 4.41
N ASP A 149 1.15 -27.28 3.62
CA ASP A 149 2.53 -27.76 3.58
C ASP A 149 3.30 -27.54 4.89
N VAL A 150 2.89 -26.57 5.71
CA VAL A 150 3.50 -26.30 7.03
C VAL A 150 2.58 -26.62 8.21
N ASP A 151 1.54 -27.44 7.97
CA ASP A 151 0.61 -27.93 8.99
C ASP A 151 -0.07 -26.81 9.81
N LEU A 152 -0.28 -25.64 9.20
CA LEU A 152 -0.95 -24.51 9.82
C LEU A 152 -2.48 -24.68 9.73
N PRO A 153 -3.24 -24.31 10.77
CA PRO A 153 -4.67 -24.63 10.88
C PRO A 153 -5.58 -23.69 10.09
N TYR A 154 -5.04 -22.72 9.34
CA TYR A 154 -5.85 -21.69 8.70
C TYR A 154 -6.57 -22.21 7.46
N LYS A 155 -7.87 -21.89 7.38
CA LYS A 155 -8.74 -22.26 6.27
C LYS A 155 -9.39 -21.02 5.64
N PRO A 156 -9.83 -21.09 4.38
CA PRO A 156 -10.63 -20.02 3.81
C PRO A 156 -11.87 -19.74 4.69
N GLY A 157 -12.23 -18.46 4.78
CA GLY A 157 -13.26 -17.97 5.66
C GLY A 157 -14.69 -18.18 5.17
N ALA A 158 -15.54 -18.71 6.04
CA ALA A 158 -16.95 -18.96 5.73
C ALA A 158 -17.94 -18.15 6.59
N LEU A 159 -17.45 -17.52 7.66
CA LEU A 159 -18.28 -16.92 8.70
C LEU A 159 -18.53 -15.43 8.45
N PHE A 160 -17.52 -14.68 8.02
CA PHE A 160 -17.71 -13.29 7.61
C PHE A 160 -18.39 -13.24 6.24
N LYS A 161 -19.62 -12.71 6.22
CA LYS A 161 -20.47 -12.58 5.02
C LYS A 161 -20.81 -11.10 4.80
N PRO A 162 -19.82 -10.27 4.42
CA PRO A 162 -20.08 -8.85 4.22
C PRO A 162 -21.09 -8.65 3.10
N THR A 163 -21.87 -7.57 3.21
CA THR A 163 -22.69 -7.02 2.14
C THR A 163 -22.72 -5.52 2.34
N GLY A 164 -21.84 -4.82 1.64
CA GLY A 164 -21.66 -3.38 1.74
C GLY A 164 -22.09 -2.67 0.48
N LYS A 165 -22.65 -1.47 0.66
CA LYS A 165 -23.03 -0.56 -0.42
C LYS A 165 -22.70 0.86 -0.04
N HIS A 166 -21.92 1.53 -0.87
CA HIS A 166 -21.49 2.90 -0.70
C HIS A 166 -21.90 3.72 -1.90
N GLU A 167 -22.72 4.75 -1.69
CA GLU A 167 -23.06 5.70 -2.75
C GLU A 167 -21.85 6.58 -3.04
N LEU A 168 -21.32 6.51 -4.26
CA LEU A 168 -20.21 7.36 -4.70
C LEU A 168 -20.71 8.65 -5.32
N TYR A 169 -21.83 8.58 -6.03
CA TYR A 169 -22.36 9.70 -6.77
C TYR A 169 -23.85 9.52 -7.05
N LYS A 170 -24.60 10.61 -6.96
CA LYS A 170 -26.02 10.65 -7.26
C LYS A 170 -26.37 11.98 -7.88
N GLN A 171 -26.66 11.97 -9.17
CA GLN A 171 -27.08 13.18 -9.87
C GLN A 171 -27.97 12.84 -11.06
N THR A 172 -28.77 13.82 -11.44
CA THR A 172 -29.49 13.84 -12.70
C THR A 172 -28.58 14.37 -13.81
N ILE A 173 -28.22 13.53 -14.78
CA ILE A 173 -27.41 13.92 -15.93
C ILE A 173 -28.30 14.42 -17.06
N TYR A 174 -27.90 15.52 -17.67
CA TYR A 174 -28.47 16.06 -18.90
C TYR A 174 -27.48 15.80 -20.04
N ILE A 175 -27.89 15.10 -21.09
CA ILE A 175 -27.02 14.79 -22.23
C ILE A 175 -27.28 15.84 -23.33
N PRO A 176 -26.32 16.74 -23.63
CA PRO A 176 -26.49 17.76 -24.66
C PRO A 176 -26.79 17.11 -26.03
N GLY A 177 -27.80 17.62 -26.74
CA GLY A 177 -28.22 17.11 -28.05
C GLY A 177 -29.18 15.92 -28.02
N ALA A 178 -29.41 15.29 -26.87
CA ALA A 178 -30.51 14.35 -26.69
C ALA A 178 -31.75 15.12 -26.24
N MET A 179 -32.82 15.08 -27.04
CA MET A 179 -34.12 15.74 -26.76
C MET A 179 -34.89 15.11 -25.58
N ILE A 180 -34.24 14.32 -24.73
CA ILE A 180 -34.88 13.38 -23.80
C ILE A 180 -34.47 13.67 -22.35
N LEU A 181 -35.51 13.59 -21.52
CA LEU A 181 -35.65 13.79 -20.08
C LEU A 181 -34.40 13.59 -19.20
N PRO A 182 -34.31 14.35 -18.08
CA PRO A 182 -33.30 14.15 -17.04
C PRO A 182 -33.13 12.67 -16.66
N LEU A 183 -31.89 12.17 -16.67
CA LEU A 183 -31.57 10.79 -16.28
C LEU A 183 -31.00 10.77 -14.86
N PRO A 184 -31.77 10.38 -13.83
CA PRO A 184 -31.23 10.17 -12.50
C PRO A 184 -30.30 8.95 -12.53
N ILE A 185 -29.05 9.16 -12.14
CA ILE A 185 -28.04 8.11 -12.07
C ILE A 185 -27.51 8.07 -10.63
N THR A 186 -27.49 6.86 -10.07
CA THR A 186 -26.78 6.56 -8.83
C THR A 186 -25.64 5.60 -9.14
N VAL A 187 -24.40 5.98 -8.81
CA VAL A 187 -23.22 5.11 -8.88
C VAL A 187 -22.90 4.65 -7.47
N THR A 188 -22.87 3.34 -7.25
CA THR A 188 -22.51 2.73 -5.98
C THR A 188 -21.30 1.83 -6.11
N PHE A 189 -20.46 1.83 -5.09
CA PHE A 189 -19.47 0.80 -4.85
C PHE A 189 -20.11 -0.26 -3.95
N GLU A 190 -20.07 -1.51 -4.38
CA GLU A 190 -20.68 -2.63 -3.65
C GLU A 190 -19.69 -3.77 -3.49
N TYR A 191 -19.74 -4.41 -2.33
CA TYR A 191 -18.96 -5.62 -2.06
C TYR A 191 -19.78 -6.64 -1.30
N GLN A 192 -19.48 -7.90 -1.55
CA GLN A 192 -20.10 -9.01 -0.85
C GLN A 192 -19.23 -10.26 -0.91
N ARG A 193 -19.52 -11.24 -0.06
CA ARG A 193 -18.90 -12.56 -0.15
C ARG A 193 -19.24 -13.24 -1.49
N HIS A 194 -18.27 -13.95 -2.07
CA HIS A 194 -18.50 -14.80 -3.23
C HIS A 194 -19.38 -16.01 -2.87
N ASP A 195 -20.28 -16.41 -3.78
CA ASP A 195 -21.28 -17.43 -3.49
C ASP A 195 -20.67 -18.84 -3.43
N LYS A 196 -19.67 -19.08 -4.30
CA LYS A 196 -19.10 -20.41 -4.54
C LYS A 196 -17.70 -20.63 -3.97
N ILE A 197 -17.02 -19.58 -3.52
CA ILE A 197 -15.60 -19.64 -3.15
C ILE A 197 -15.47 -19.12 -1.72
N ASP A 198 -15.25 -20.04 -0.79
CA ASP A 198 -14.98 -19.69 0.60
C ASP A 198 -13.73 -18.81 0.71
N GLY A 199 -13.80 -17.80 1.57
CA GLY A 199 -12.74 -16.81 1.78
C GLY A 199 -12.73 -15.69 0.76
N LEU A 200 -13.41 -15.80 -0.37
CA LEU A 200 -13.41 -14.74 -1.38
C LEU A 200 -14.51 -13.70 -1.10
N ILE A 201 -14.11 -12.43 -1.09
CA ILE A 201 -14.98 -11.26 -1.07
C ILE A 201 -14.74 -10.55 -2.39
N VAL A 202 -15.82 -10.21 -3.08
CA VAL A 202 -15.74 -9.49 -4.35
C VAL A 202 -16.35 -8.12 -4.26
N TYR A 203 -15.81 -7.19 -5.03
CA TYR A 203 -16.36 -5.85 -5.15
C TYR A 203 -16.56 -5.44 -6.62
N SER A 204 -17.55 -4.59 -6.83
CA SER A 204 -17.96 -4.08 -8.14
C SER A 204 -18.50 -2.65 -8.01
N PHE A 205 -18.60 -1.97 -9.14
CA PHE A 205 -19.37 -0.74 -9.24
C PHE A 205 -20.72 -1.05 -9.85
N CYS A 206 -21.77 -0.45 -9.32
CA CYS A 206 -23.12 -0.60 -9.81
C CYS A 206 -23.69 0.76 -10.20
N ILE A 207 -24.44 0.77 -11.30
CA ILE A 207 -25.18 1.93 -11.78
C ILE A 207 -26.66 1.59 -11.67
N ASP A 208 -27.41 2.40 -10.95
CA ASP A 208 -28.87 2.37 -11.01
C ASP A 208 -29.37 3.58 -11.80
N ALA A 209 -29.99 3.30 -12.94
CA ALA A 209 -30.68 4.31 -13.76
C ALA A 209 -31.95 3.72 -14.41
N ASP A 210 -32.92 4.57 -14.74
CA ASP A 210 -34.13 4.15 -15.45
C ASP A 210 -33.87 4.04 -16.96
N PHE A 211 -33.23 2.95 -17.37
CA PHE A 211 -32.82 2.69 -18.76
C PHE A 211 -33.95 2.35 -19.72
N LYS A 212 -35.23 2.35 -19.30
CA LYS A 212 -36.38 1.99 -20.17
C LYS A 212 -36.51 2.86 -21.43
N LYS A 213 -35.74 3.96 -21.56
CA LYS A 213 -35.82 4.91 -22.68
C LYS A 213 -34.53 5.09 -23.50
N THR A 214 -33.41 4.42 -23.20
CA THR A 214 -32.10 4.84 -23.75
C THR A 214 -31.12 3.68 -24.02
N LEU A 215 -31.38 2.88 -25.07
CA LEU A 215 -30.50 1.76 -25.47
C LEU A 215 -29.17 2.21 -26.12
N LEU A 216 -29.08 3.46 -26.61
CA LEU A 216 -27.93 3.99 -27.34
C LEU A 216 -26.79 4.56 -26.46
N ALA A 217 -26.92 4.55 -25.12
CA ALA A 217 -26.01 5.28 -24.23
C ALA A 217 -25.12 4.42 -23.33
N ALA A 218 -25.11 3.08 -23.45
CA ALA A 218 -24.37 2.21 -22.51
C ALA A 218 -22.85 2.52 -22.47
N ALA A 219 -22.20 2.68 -23.63
CA ALA A 219 -20.78 3.02 -23.71
C ALA A 219 -20.46 4.41 -23.15
N LEU A 220 -21.28 5.41 -23.48
CA LEU A 220 -21.13 6.78 -22.96
C LEU A 220 -21.32 6.82 -21.44
N ILE A 221 -22.30 6.08 -20.92
CA ILE A 221 -22.58 6.00 -19.48
C ILE A 221 -21.42 5.31 -18.75
N VAL A 222 -20.86 4.22 -19.29
CA VAL A 222 -19.66 3.59 -18.73
C VAL A 222 -18.48 4.58 -18.66
N ALA A 223 -18.26 5.38 -19.71
CA ALA A 223 -17.20 6.40 -19.72
C ALA A 223 -17.45 7.52 -18.70
N ILE A 224 -18.70 8.03 -18.62
CA ILE A 224 -19.09 9.04 -17.62
C ILE A 224 -18.90 8.50 -16.20
N VAL A 225 -19.28 7.25 -15.95
CA VAL A 225 -19.13 6.62 -14.63
C VAL A 225 -17.66 6.42 -14.28
N ALA A 226 -16.82 6.00 -15.23
CA ALA A 226 -15.37 5.90 -15.02
C ALA A 226 -14.79 7.27 -14.60
N ILE A 227 -15.19 8.36 -15.26
CA ILE A 227 -14.77 9.73 -14.91
C ILE A 227 -15.28 10.11 -13.52
N ILE A 228 -16.55 9.85 -13.19
CA ILE A 228 -17.13 10.14 -11.88
C ILE A 228 -16.37 9.39 -10.78
N VAL A 229 -16.11 8.10 -10.97
CA VAL A 229 -15.37 7.28 -10.00
C VAL A 229 -13.97 7.86 -9.77
N LEU A 230 -13.26 8.25 -10.85
CA LEU A 230 -11.95 8.89 -10.72
C LEU A 230 -12.03 10.25 -10.05
N ALA A 231 -13.02 11.08 -10.40
CA ALA A 231 -13.17 12.42 -9.83
C ALA A 231 -13.49 12.40 -8.34
N VAL A 232 -14.34 11.46 -7.91
CA VAL A 232 -14.78 11.33 -6.52
C VAL A 232 -13.70 10.67 -5.66
N LEU A 233 -13.14 9.56 -6.13
CA LEU A 233 -12.22 8.76 -5.31
C LEU A 233 -10.76 9.23 -5.44
N PHE A 234 -10.33 9.68 -6.62
CA PHE A 234 -8.92 9.92 -6.95
C PHE A 234 -8.73 11.16 -7.85
N PRO A 235 -9.18 12.36 -7.41
CA PRO A 235 -9.19 13.57 -8.23
C PRO A 235 -7.80 13.96 -8.76
N GLU A 236 -6.72 13.55 -8.09
CA GLU A 236 -5.35 13.74 -8.54
C GLU A 236 -5.02 13.02 -9.85
N LEU A 237 -5.64 11.87 -10.12
CA LEU A 237 -5.39 11.10 -11.34
C LEU A 237 -6.01 11.75 -12.58
N LEU A 238 -7.02 12.62 -12.41
CA LEU A 238 -7.63 13.34 -13.52
C LEU A 238 -6.64 14.21 -14.29
N LYS A 239 -5.56 14.66 -13.65
CA LYS A 239 -4.49 15.45 -14.29
C LYS A 239 -3.65 14.63 -15.26
N GLU A 240 -3.60 13.30 -15.09
CA GLU A 240 -2.84 12.39 -15.95
C GLU A 240 -3.67 11.87 -17.13
N ILE A 241 -4.99 12.08 -17.11
CA ILE A 241 -5.87 11.68 -18.21
C ILE A 241 -5.83 12.78 -19.28
N PRO A 242 -5.57 12.44 -20.56
CA PRO A 242 -5.73 13.41 -21.64
C PRO A 242 -7.20 13.80 -21.73
N LEU A 243 -7.57 14.90 -21.07
CA LEU A 243 -8.92 15.46 -21.15
C LEU A 243 -9.14 16.01 -22.57
N PRO A 244 -10.37 15.91 -23.09
CA PRO A 244 -10.71 16.56 -24.35
C PRO A 244 -10.38 18.07 -24.31
N PRO A 245 -10.04 18.69 -25.45
CA PRO A 245 -9.60 20.09 -25.49
C PRO A 245 -10.62 21.13 -24.99
N TRP A 246 -11.87 20.73 -24.72
CA TRP A 246 -12.92 21.57 -24.15
C TRP A 246 -12.95 21.57 -22.60
N PHE A 247 -12.11 20.79 -21.93
CA PHE A 247 -11.99 20.80 -20.46
C PHE A 247 -10.99 21.89 -20.00
N PRO A 248 -11.35 22.77 -19.04
CA PRO A 248 -10.46 23.83 -18.58
C PRO A 248 -9.24 23.25 -17.84
N SER A 249 -8.03 23.63 -18.27
CA SER A 249 -6.78 23.21 -17.61
C SER A 249 -6.67 23.76 -16.18
N PRO A 250 -6.27 22.94 -15.19
CA PRO A 250 -5.99 23.43 -13.86
C PRO A 250 -4.75 24.34 -13.84
N ALA A 251 -4.79 25.40 -13.03
CA ALA A 251 -3.68 26.34 -12.87
C ALA A 251 -2.38 25.63 -12.43
N SER A 252 -1.25 26.07 -12.99
CA SER A 252 0.09 25.52 -12.72
C SER A 252 0.46 25.53 -11.24
N THR A 253 1.08 24.46 -10.76
CA THR A 253 1.53 24.28 -9.37
C THR A 253 2.76 25.15 -9.08
N PRO A 254 2.87 25.80 -7.91
CA PRO A 254 4.02 26.66 -7.58
C PRO A 254 5.32 25.87 -7.45
N ALA A 255 6.43 26.50 -7.88
CA ALA A 255 7.78 25.96 -7.80
C ALA A 255 8.22 25.70 -6.34
N PHE A 256 8.96 24.61 -6.11
CA PHE A 256 9.52 24.26 -4.81
C PHE A 256 10.52 25.33 -4.35
N GLY A 257 10.25 25.90 -3.17
CA GLY A 257 11.09 26.89 -2.50
C GLY A 257 12.35 26.28 -1.87
N LEU A 258 13.36 27.13 -1.74
CA LEU A 258 14.70 26.88 -1.21
C LEU A 258 14.70 26.20 0.18
N ALA A 259 15.78 25.45 0.43
CA ALA A 259 16.07 24.81 1.71
C ALA A 259 15.93 25.78 2.90
N PRO A 260 15.50 25.31 4.09
CA PRO A 260 15.35 26.16 5.26
C PRO A 260 16.68 26.81 5.65
N ALA A 261 16.63 28.12 5.93
CA ALA A 261 17.79 28.98 6.18
C ALA A 261 18.60 28.67 7.45
N ASN A 262 18.31 27.59 8.19
CA ASN A 262 19.03 27.24 9.41
C ASN A 262 19.32 25.73 9.49
N VAL A 263 20.46 25.32 8.91
CA VAL A 263 20.92 23.92 8.77
C VAL A 263 21.59 23.39 10.06
N GLN A 264 21.93 24.26 11.00
CA GLN A 264 22.71 23.89 12.17
C GLN A 264 21.98 22.99 13.21
N PRO A 265 20.68 23.20 13.49
CA PRO A 265 19.91 22.28 14.32
C PRO A 265 19.87 20.85 13.76
N PHE A 266 19.91 20.72 12.42
CA PHE A 266 19.88 19.43 11.75
C PHE A 266 21.18 18.63 11.92
N ARG A 267 22.34 19.30 11.78
CA ARG A 267 23.64 18.64 11.99
C ARG A 267 23.80 18.17 13.43
N ASN A 268 23.33 18.97 14.39
CA ASN A 268 23.34 18.59 15.80
C ASN A 268 22.45 17.37 16.07
N LEU A 269 21.28 17.30 15.43
CA LEU A 269 20.40 16.14 15.52
C LEU A 269 21.04 14.89 14.89
N LEU A 270 21.71 14.99 13.76
CA LEU A 270 22.43 13.84 13.17
C LEU A 270 23.61 13.39 14.04
N ALA A 271 24.31 14.34 14.67
CA ALA A 271 25.46 14.05 15.54
C ALA A 271 25.04 13.40 16.86
N SER A 272 23.84 13.66 17.36
CA SER A 272 23.34 13.04 18.60
C SER A 272 23.03 11.55 18.45
N TYR A 273 22.93 11.03 17.22
CA TYR A 273 22.72 9.60 16.97
C TYR A 273 24.06 8.93 16.65
N PRO A 274 24.65 8.18 17.60
CA PRO A 274 25.93 7.53 17.38
C PRO A 274 25.82 6.53 16.23
N ALA A 275 26.86 6.49 15.39
CA ALA A 275 26.95 5.45 14.37
C ALA A 275 26.88 4.07 15.07
N PRO A 276 26.00 3.16 14.61
CA PRO A 276 25.85 1.87 15.28
C PRO A 276 27.17 1.08 15.16
N ARG A 277 27.62 0.50 16.28
CA ARG A 277 28.98 -0.04 16.45
C ARG A 277 29.29 -1.30 15.62
N THR A 278 28.34 -1.86 14.85
CA THR A 278 28.49 -3.21 14.25
C THR A 278 27.80 -3.45 12.89
N VAL A 279 27.48 -2.43 12.09
CA VAL A 279 26.60 -2.62 10.90
C VAL A 279 27.07 -2.17 9.50
N PRO A 280 28.37 -1.98 9.17
CA PRO A 280 28.76 -1.64 7.79
C PRO A 280 28.17 -2.60 6.73
N ASP A 281 28.19 -3.90 7.04
CA ASP A 281 27.77 -4.97 6.12
C ASP A 281 26.23 -5.03 5.91
N MET A 282 25.41 -4.61 6.88
CA MET A 282 23.95 -4.57 6.65
C MET A 282 23.52 -3.34 5.84
N ARG A 283 24.20 -2.20 6.02
CA ARG A 283 23.91 -1.00 5.21
C ARG A 283 24.21 -1.22 3.73
N ALA A 284 25.31 -1.89 3.44
CA ALA A 284 25.66 -2.27 2.08
C ALA A 284 24.62 -3.22 1.46
N ARG A 285 23.95 -4.04 2.27
CA ARG A 285 22.91 -4.97 1.84
C ARG A 285 21.49 -4.39 1.78
N ALA A 286 21.30 -3.15 2.24
CA ALA A 286 19.98 -2.50 2.23
C ALA A 286 19.55 -2.07 0.82
N LEU A 287 20.49 -1.83 -0.09
CA LEU A 287 20.25 -1.51 -1.49
C LEU A 287 21.00 -2.49 -2.38
N THR A 288 20.38 -2.96 -3.47
CA THR A 288 21.02 -3.85 -4.45
C THR A 288 21.89 -3.09 -5.46
N GLY A 289 21.67 -1.77 -5.60
CA GLY A 289 22.45 -0.87 -6.41
C GLY A 289 22.23 0.61 -6.05
N SER A 290 22.98 1.49 -6.70
CA SER A 290 22.87 2.93 -6.44
C SER A 290 21.55 3.52 -6.94
N VAL A 291 21.02 4.50 -6.21
CA VAL A 291 19.78 5.23 -6.52
C VAL A 291 20.09 6.70 -6.77
N GLY A 292 19.37 7.34 -7.68
CA GLY A 292 19.52 8.75 -8.04
C GLY A 292 20.38 8.96 -9.30
N ALA A 293 21.21 9.99 -9.29
CA ALA A 293 21.99 10.41 -10.45
C ALA A 293 22.96 9.32 -10.94
N GLY A 294 22.77 8.89 -12.19
CA GLY A 294 23.57 7.82 -12.82
C GLY A 294 23.48 6.46 -12.10
N GLY A 295 22.52 6.28 -11.19
CA GLY A 295 22.34 5.04 -10.44
C GLY A 295 21.68 3.95 -11.29
N ARG A 296 21.72 2.71 -10.77
CA ARG A 296 20.97 1.58 -11.34
C ARG A 296 19.46 1.84 -11.27
N ASN A 297 19.01 2.53 -10.21
CA ASN A 297 17.61 2.90 -10.01
C ASN A 297 16.66 1.70 -10.09
N ALA A 298 17.02 0.57 -9.47
CA ALA A 298 16.10 -0.55 -9.32
C ALA A 298 14.86 -0.08 -8.53
N PRO A 299 13.62 -0.34 -9.00
CA PRO A 299 12.41 0.22 -8.39
C PRO A 299 12.32 0.02 -6.87
N ASP A 300 12.69 -1.17 -6.37
CA ASP A 300 12.68 -1.47 -4.93
C ASP A 300 13.67 -0.62 -4.14
N ASP A 301 14.90 -0.46 -4.64
CA ASP A 301 15.91 0.41 -4.03
C ASP A 301 15.45 1.86 -4.01
N VAL A 302 14.81 2.31 -5.09
CA VAL A 302 14.26 3.67 -5.19
C VAL A 302 13.15 3.89 -4.17
N GLN A 303 12.22 2.94 -4.00
CA GLN A 303 11.16 3.05 -2.99
C GLN A 303 11.73 3.09 -1.57
N ILE A 304 12.78 2.29 -1.27
CA ILE A 304 13.48 2.37 0.02
C ILE A 304 14.05 3.76 0.24
N VAL A 305 14.73 4.34 -0.76
CA VAL A 305 15.29 5.68 -0.67
C VAL A 305 14.21 6.75 -0.55
N GLN A 306 13.11 6.67 -1.32
CA GLN A 306 11.97 7.60 -1.23
C GLN A 306 11.31 7.53 0.16
N PHE A 307 11.18 6.34 0.73
CA PHE A 307 10.67 6.15 2.09
C PHE A 307 11.56 6.84 3.12
N LEU A 308 12.88 6.65 3.03
CA LEU A 308 13.84 7.31 3.90
C LEU A 308 13.84 8.84 3.73
N LEU A 309 13.72 9.32 2.49
CA LEU A 309 13.61 10.75 2.18
C LEU A 309 12.32 11.36 2.76
N ASN A 310 11.24 10.60 2.86
CA ASN A 310 10.01 11.09 3.49
C ASN A 310 10.15 11.34 4.99
N ALA A 311 11.03 10.61 5.69
CA ALA A 311 11.39 10.95 7.06
C ALA A 311 12.05 12.35 7.15
N TRP A 312 12.94 12.66 6.21
CA TRP A 312 13.52 14.00 6.08
C TRP A 312 12.49 15.07 5.74
N GLN A 313 11.67 14.83 4.70
CA GLN A 313 10.62 15.74 4.24
C GLN A 313 9.71 16.15 5.40
N GLY A 314 9.35 15.21 6.27
CA GLY A 314 8.53 15.47 7.46
C GLY A 314 9.22 16.41 8.46
N LEU A 315 10.52 16.22 8.68
CA LEU A 315 11.32 17.08 9.58
C LEU A 315 11.41 18.52 9.06
N VAL A 316 11.55 18.71 7.74
CA VAL A 316 11.61 20.04 7.12
C VAL A 316 10.27 20.55 6.61
N ARG A 317 9.16 19.88 6.96
CA ARG A 317 7.79 20.22 6.54
C ARG A 317 7.65 20.42 5.03
N SER A 318 8.38 19.64 4.25
CA SER A 318 8.29 19.62 2.80
C SER A 318 7.32 18.51 2.35
N PRO A 319 6.68 18.65 1.16
CA PRO A 319 5.74 17.65 0.65
C PRO A 319 6.37 16.27 0.49
N PHE A 320 5.69 15.21 0.94
CA PHE A 320 6.19 13.84 0.78
C PHE A 320 6.29 13.43 -0.69
N LEU A 321 7.32 12.64 -0.99
CA LEU A 321 7.49 11.92 -2.24
C LEU A 321 6.49 10.76 -2.31
N GLU A 322 5.99 10.49 -3.51
CA GLU A 322 5.34 9.23 -3.81
C GLU A 322 6.38 8.10 -3.78
N LEU A 323 5.99 6.92 -3.25
CA LEU A 323 6.84 5.72 -3.25
C LEU A 323 6.65 4.94 -4.55
N ASP A 324 6.88 5.61 -5.69
CA ASP A 324 6.60 5.07 -7.02
C ASP A 324 7.75 4.23 -7.59
N GLY A 325 8.91 4.18 -6.93
CA GLY A 325 10.09 3.48 -7.42
C GLY A 325 10.78 4.19 -8.60
N ILE A 326 10.42 5.44 -8.88
CA ILE A 326 10.99 6.25 -9.97
C ILE A 326 11.94 7.30 -9.38
N ALA A 327 13.23 7.21 -9.71
CA ALA A 327 14.24 8.18 -9.28
C ALA A 327 14.19 9.47 -10.12
N GLY A 328 13.02 10.10 -10.20
CA GLY A 328 12.73 11.28 -11.00
C GLY A 328 13.36 12.57 -10.46
N PRO A 329 13.05 13.73 -11.06
CA PRO A 329 13.57 15.02 -10.59
C PRO A 329 13.28 15.31 -9.11
N LEU A 330 12.10 14.93 -8.61
CA LEU A 330 11.72 15.15 -7.21
C LEU A 330 12.57 14.31 -6.25
N THR A 331 12.73 13.01 -6.52
CA THR A 331 13.57 12.12 -5.71
C THR A 331 15.03 12.58 -5.73
N ARG A 332 15.57 12.91 -6.91
CA ARG A 332 16.96 13.41 -7.03
C ARG A 332 17.15 14.74 -6.32
N GLY A 333 16.21 15.67 -6.45
CA GLY A 333 16.23 16.95 -5.73
C GLY A 333 16.20 16.76 -4.22
N ALA A 334 15.40 15.82 -3.72
CA ALA A 334 15.36 15.49 -2.31
C ALA A 334 16.68 14.85 -1.81
N ILE A 335 17.33 14.00 -2.62
CA ILE A 335 18.66 13.45 -2.30
C ILE A 335 19.69 14.60 -2.18
N VAL A 336 19.74 15.49 -3.17
CA VAL A 336 20.62 16.67 -3.17
C VAL A 336 20.37 17.51 -1.91
N ALA A 337 19.11 17.78 -1.57
CA ALA A 337 18.75 18.58 -0.40
C ALA A 337 19.26 17.94 0.91
N VAL A 338 19.13 16.62 1.06
CA VAL A 338 19.68 15.91 2.23
C VAL A 338 21.21 15.98 2.26
N GLN A 339 21.88 15.75 1.14
CA GLN A 339 23.35 15.80 1.05
C GLN A 339 23.88 17.19 1.44
N GLN A 340 23.23 18.25 0.96
CA GLN A 340 23.55 19.65 1.31
C GLN A 340 23.32 19.92 2.80
N ALA A 341 22.14 19.56 3.32
CA ALA A 341 21.79 19.80 4.71
C ALA A 341 22.75 19.06 5.66
N ALA A 342 23.11 17.82 5.32
CA ALA A 342 24.04 17.02 6.11
C ALA A 342 25.50 17.49 5.98
N GLY A 343 25.81 18.38 5.03
CA GLY A 343 27.17 18.84 4.77
C GLY A 343 28.06 17.72 4.22
N LEU A 344 27.50 16.81 3.41
CA LEU A 344 28.28 15.76 2.78
C LEU A 344 29.23 16.35 1.75
N ARG A 345 30.43 15.76 1.64
CA ARG A 345 31.48 16.18 0.68
C ARG A 345 30.98 16.14 -0.77
N TYR A 346 30.14 15.16 -1.09
CA TYR A 346 29.58 14.97 -2.42
C TYR A 346 28.08 15.27 -2.38
N VAL A 347 27.65 16.20 -3.23
CA VAL A 347 26.26 16.62 -3.42
C VAL A 347 25.93 16.37 -4.90
N ASP A 348 25.76 15.11 -5.23
CA ASP A 348 25.62 14.61 -6.60
C ASP A 348 24.22 14.06 -6.89
N GLY A 349 23.33 14.03 -5.90
CA GLY A 349 22.01 13.45 -6.04
C GLY A 349 22.03 11.93 -6.15
N ARG A 350 23.07 11.26 -5.62
CA ARG A 350 23.24 9.81 -5.64
C ARG A 350 23.30 9.19 -4.23
N VAL A 351 22.69 8.02 -4.10
CA VAL A 351 22.72 7.19 -2.90
C VAL A 351 23.34 5.86 -3.27
N ASP A 352 24.53 5.58 -2.74
CA ASP A 352 25.22 4.31 -2.95
C ASP A 352 24.98 3.32 -1.80
N PRO A 353 24.97 2.00 -2.08
CA PRO A 353 24.95 0.97 -1.06
C PRO A 353 26.10 1.15 -0.05
N GLY A 354 25.78 1.21 1.24
CA GLY A 354 26.77 1.47 2.30
C GLY A 354 27.39 2.88 2.30
N GLY A 355 26.98 3.76 1.38
CA GLY A 355 27.54 5.10 1.22
C GLY A 355 27.09 6.12 2.27
N PRO A 356 27.75 7.30 2.32
CA PRO A 356 27.48 8.33 3.33
C PRO A 356 26.07 8.90 3.23
N THR A 357 25.51 9.05 2.02
CA THR A 357 24.12 9.50 1.85
C THR A 357 23.14 8.51 2.47
N LEU A 358 23.35 7.21 2.26
CA LEU A 358 22.50 6.16 2.82
C LEU A 358 22.59 6.12 4.35
N GLU A 359 23.78 6.33 4.91
CA GLU A 359 23.96 6.42 6.36
C GLU A 359 23.11 7.55 6.97
N VAL A 360 23.19 8.75 6.39
CA VAL A 360 22.38 9.90 6.84
C VAL A 360 20.89 9.58 6.77
N LEU A 361 20.45 9.01 5.65
CA LEU A 361 19.05 8.64 5.43
C LEU A 361 18.56 7.61 6.45
N GLY A 362 19.34 6.58 6.78
CA GLY A 362 18.91 5.62 7.79
C GLY A 362 18.89 6.18 9.21
N LYS A 363 19.79 7.12 9.56
CA LYS A 363 19.68 7.89 10.82
C LYS A 363 18.35 8.64 10.88
N LEU A 364 17.95 9.27 9.78
CA LEU A 364 16.68 9.99 9.68
C LEU A 364 15.47 9.06 9.76
N GLY A 365 15.53 7.90 9.11
CA GLY A 365 14.51 6.87 9.23
C GLY A 365 14.31 6.43 10.68
N ALA A 366 15.40 6.14 11.40
CA ALA A 366 15.34 5.76 12.81
C ALA A 366 14.78 6.89 13.70
N ILE A 367 15.20 8.14 13.47
CA ILE A 367 14.65 9.33 14.16
C ILE A 367 13.14 9.44 13.91
N GLY A 368 12.69 9.32 12.66
CA GLY A 368 11.28 9.40 12.30
C GLY A 368 10.44 8.32 12.98
N ILE A 369 10.95 7.09 13.04
CA ILE A 369 10.32 5.98 13.77
C ILE A 369 10.27 6.29 15.27
N ALA A 370 11.38 6.72 15.87
CA ALA A 370 11.44 7.05 17.30
C ALA A 370 10.47 8.19 17.69
N MET A 371 10.37 9.23 16.86
CA MET A 371 9.41 10.32 17.05
C MET A 371 7.97 9.83 16.94
N THR A 372 7.67 8.98 15.96
CA THR A 372 6.35 8.36 15.79
C THR A 372 5.98 7.51 17.02
N LEU A 373 6.91 6.67 17.50
CA LEU A 373 6.73 5.84 18.70
C LEU A 373 6.61 6.64 20.00
N ARG A 374 7.17 7.86 20.05
CA ARG A 374 7.02 8.78 21.19
C ARG A 374 5.65 9.44 21.20
N ASN A 375 5.14 9.82 20.04
CA ASN A 375 3.88 10.56 19.90
C ASN A 375 2.64 9.65 19.80
N THR A 376 2.83 8.34 19.65
CA THR A 376 1.72 7.38 19.68
C THR A 376 1.20 7.24 21.12
N PRO A 377 -0.09 7.47 21.41
CA PRO A 377 -0.67 7.27 22.74
C PRO A 377 -0.38 5.84 23.22
N ARG A 378 0.39 5.72 24.30
CA ARG A 378 0.74 4.41 24.85
C ARG A 378 -0.41 3.91 25.71
N SER A 379 -0.89 2.71 25.42
CA SER A 379 -1.80 1.99 26.32
C SER A 379 -1.11 1.76 27.68
N PRO A 380 -1.76 2.07 28.81
CA PRO A 380 -1.18 1.90 30.15
C PRO A 380 -0.71 0.48 30.48
N TYR A 381 -1.16 -0.53 29.71
CA TYR A 381 -0.82 -1.94 29.92
C TYR A 381 0.59 -2.34 29.46
N VAL A 382 1.28 -1.52 28.64
CA VAL A 382 2.60 -1.87 28.10
C VAL A 382 3.75 -1.58 29.10
N MET A 383 3.48 -0.89 30.21
CA MET A 383 4.55 -0.44 31.13
C MET A 383 5.12 -1.51 32.07
N ARG A 384 4.58 -2.74 32.17
CA ARG A 384 5.06 -3.70 33.19
C ARG A 384 6.12 -4.69 32.74
N ASN A 385 6.31 -4.98 31.45
CA ASN A 385 7.16 -6.10 31.00
C ASN A 385 8.24 -5.75 29.95
N LEU A 386 8.51 -4.47 29.68
CA LEU A 386 9.66 -4.10 28.84
C LEU A 386 10.88 -3.81 29.73
N TYR A 387 11.85 -4.74 29.72
CA TYR A 387 13.25 -4.51 30.09
C TYR A 387 13.83 -3.31 29.29
N PRO A 388 14.95 -2.69 29.74
CA PRO A 388 15.19 -1.23 29.75
C PRO A 388 14.99 -0.57 28.37
N PRO A 389 14.74 0.75 28.30
CA PRO A 389 14.39 1.44 27.06
C PRO A 389 15.37 1.03 25.95
N LEU A 390 14.84 0.43 24.87
CA LEU A 390 15.57 0.16 23.63
C LEU A 390 16.51 1.34 23.39
N MET A 391 17.81 1.15 23.62
CA MET A 391 18.76 2.24 23.47
C MET A 391 18.78 2.60 21.99
N GLU A 392 18.95 3.87 21.66
CA GLU A 392 18.82 4.39 20.29
C GLU A 392 19.71 3.65 19.26
N GLY A 393 20.80 3.00 19.71
CA GLY A 393 21.64 2.12 18.90
C GLY A 393 20.98 0.80 18.46
N ASP A 394 20.02 0.28 19.22
CA ASP A 394 19.28 -0.94 18.90
C ASP A 394 18.26 -0.67 17.79
N LEU A 395 17.60 0.49 17.81
CA LEU A 395 16.63 0.87 16.77
C LEU A 395 17.29 0.99 15.39
N LEU A 396 18.48 1.57 15.31
CA LEU A 396 19.23 1.64 14.05
C LEU A 396 19.64 0.26 13.56
N SER A 397 20.06 -0.63 14.46
CA SER A 397 20.46 -2.00 14.10
C SER A 397 19.26 -2.83 13.63
N ILE A 398 18.12 -2.74 14.31
CA ILE A 398 16.85 -3.37 13.92
C ILE A 398 16.37 -2.82 12.57
N PHE A 399 16.43 -1.50 12.40
CA PHE A 399 16.05 -0.82 11.17
C PHE A 399 16.88 -1.32 9.97
N TRP A 400 18.21 -1.33 10.10
CA TRP A 400 19.09 -1.82 9.04
C TRP A 400 18.96 -3.32 8.80
N SER A 401 18.77 -4.13 9.85
CA SER A 401 18.51 -5.57 9.68
C SER A 401 17.24 -5.83 8.87
N SER A 402 16.18 -5.05 9.13
CA SER A 402 14.90 -5.11 8.41
C SER A 402 15.02 -4.69 6.94
N LEU A 403 15.88 -3.73 6.62
CA LEU A 403 16.16 -3.34 5.23
C LEU A 403 17.08 -4.36 4.53
N ALA A 404 18.14 -4.82 5.20
CA ALA A 404 19.14 -5.72 4.64
C ALA A 404 18.63 -7.13 4.34
N SER A 405 17.58 -7.59 5.03
CA SER A 405 16.92 -8.86 4.70
C SER A 405 16.21 -8.82 3.35
N ARG A 406 15.92 -7.63 2.80
CA ARG A 406 15.31 -7.48 1.47
C ARG A 406 16.30 -7.63 0.31
N GLY A 407 17.57 -7.26 0.49
CA GLY A 407 18.57 -7.28 -0.59
C GLY A 407 19.13 -8.67 -0.97
N ARG A 408 18.57 -9.76 -0.42
CA ARG A 408 18.97 -11.16 -0.71
C ARG A 408 17.98 -11.91 -1.61
N GLY A 409 16.97 -11.23 -2.15
CA GLY A 409 15.95 -11.80 -3.05
C GLY A 409 16.35 -11.77 -4.51
#